data_AF-A0A9J6GBH7-F1
#
_entry.id   AF-A0A9J6GBH7-F1
#
_cell.length_a   1.000
_cell.length_b   1.000
_cell.length_c   1.000
_cell.angle_alpha   90.00
_cell.angle_beta   90.00
_cell.angle_gamma   90.00
#
_symmetry.space_group_name_H-M   'P 1'
#
loop_
_entity.id
_entity.type
_entity.pdbx_description
1 polymer ?
#
loop_
_entity_poly.entity_id
_entity_poly.type
_entity_poly.pdbx_seq_one_letter_code
_entity_poly.pdbx_strand_id
1 'polypeptide(L)'
;MPSKGQGGMTYAQESYEKASYNDAIFHKFHKRLQRCPRQLIRFCWEGAPLFISQPPPSWEPSRCESCGARRCFELQAMPALIQSLEVQGCAQLQGPAVEFGTVLFYSCSASCWKEGDAWLPEVALVQPDPDAAFWDKLG
;
A
#
# COMPACT_ATOMS: atom_id res chain seq x y z
N MET A 1 10.22 -67.22 -12.31
CA MET A 1 10.17 -66.33 -11.13
C MET A 1 10.48 -64.92 -11.61
N PRO A 2 9.49 -64.01 -11.79
CA PRO A 2 9.76 -62.63 -12.17
C PRO A 2 9.88 -61.75 -10.93
N SER A 3 11.01 -61.08 -10.75
CA SER A 3 11.17 -60.00 -9.77
C SER A 3 10.72 -58.68 -10.41
N LYS A 4 9.57 -58.17 -9.98
CA LYS A 4 9.07 -56.82 -10.28
C LYS A 4 9.72 -55.84 -9.31
N GLY A 5 10.62 -54.98 -9.80
CA GLY A 5 11.04 -53.76 -9.09
C GLY A 5 10.10 -52.62 -9.45
N GLN A 6 9.32 -52.15 -8.47
CA GLN A 6 8.35 -51.07 -8.62
C GLN A 6 9.05 -49.72 -8.78
N GLY A 7 8.90 -49.10 -9.95
CA GLY A 7 9.07 -47.66 -10.12
C GLY A 7 7.73 -46.97 -9.84
N GLY A 8 7.69 -46.13 -8.81
CA GLY A 8 6.49 -45.41 -8.40
C GLY A 8 6.84 -44.07 -7.78
N MET A 9 7.48 -43.18 -8.55
CA MET A 9 7.54 -41.75 -8.22
C MET A 9 6.19 -41.13 -8.60
N THR A 10 5.29 -41.03 -7.64
CA THR A 10 4.09 -40.21 -7.78
C THR A 10 4.51 -38.77 -7.53
N TYR A 11 4.71 -37.99 -8.59
CA TYR A 11 4.72 -36.54 -8.48
C TYR A 11 3.35 -36.14 -7.93
N ALA A 12 3.32 -35.67 -6.68
CA ALA A 12 2.14 -35.06 -6.11
C ALA A 12 1.73 -33.92 -7.05
N GLN A 13 0.51 -34.01 -7.56
CA GLN A 13 -0.06 -33.02 -8.45
C GLN A 13 -0.35 -31.78 -7.60
N GLU A 14 0.63 -30.90 -7.46
CA GLU A 14 0.44 -29.59 -6.81
C GLU A 14 -0.60 -28.82 -7.62
N SER A 15 -1.82 -28.77 -7.10
CA SER A 15 -2.89 -27.97 -7.66
C SER A 15 -2.53 -26.51 -7.43
N TYR A 16 -2.08 -25.83 -8.48
CA TYR A 16 -1.76 -24.41 -8.47
C TYR A 16 -2.97 -23.63 -7.95
N GLU A 17 -2.84 -23.00 -6.78
CA GLU A 17 -3.87 -22.09 -6.28
C GLU A 17 -3.99 -20.92 -7.25
N LYS A 18 -5.22 -20.63 -7.68
CA LYS A 18 -5.45 -19.44 -8.52
C LYS A 18 -5.15 -18.22 -7.66
N ALA A 19 -4.19 -17.41 -8.11
CA ALA A 19 -3.89 -16.13 -7.50
C ALA A 19 -5.20 -15.35 -7.27
N SER A 20 -5.43 -14.96 -6.02
CA SER A 20 -6.55 -14.10 -5.67
C SER A 20 -6.35 -12.71 -6.28
N TYR A 21 -7.42 -11.93 -6.39
CA TYR A 21 -7.32 -10.57 -6.93
C TYR A 21 -6.37 -9.68 -6.09
N ASN A 22 -6.34 -9.89 -4.77
CA ASN A 22 -5.41 -9.18 -3.89
C ASN A 22 -3.95 -9.58 -4.17
N ASP A 23 -3.67 -10.84 -4.51
CA ASP A 23 -2.32 -11.29 -4.87
C ASP A 23 -1.83 -10.59 -6.15
N ALA A 24 -2.71 -10.39 -7.13
CA ALA A 24 -2.37 -9.68 -8.35
C ALA A 24 -2.07 -8.19 -8.11
N ILE A 25 -2.85 -7.51 -7.25
CA ILE A 25 -2.57 -6.13 -6.84
C ILE A 25 -1.23 -6.06 -6.12
N PHE A 26 -1.05 -6.90 -5.10
CA PHE A 26 0.15 -6.90 -4.29
C PHE A 26 1.39 -7.20 -5.14
N HIS A 27 1.30 -8.15 -6.06
CA HIS A 27 2.37 -8.45 -7.01
C HIS A 27 2.73 -7.22 -7.87
N LYS A 28 1.74 -6.47 -8.36
CA LYS A 28 1.97 -5.24 -9.13
C LYS A 28 2.66 -4.16 -8.29
N PHE A 29 2.26 -4.01 -7.03
CA PHE A 29 2.91 -3.13 -6.06
C PHE A 29 4.36 -3.54 -5.84
N HIS A 30 4.59 -4.79 -5.44
CA HIS A 30 5.93 -5.34 -5.16
C HIS A 30 6.88 -5.20 -6.36
N LYS A 31 6.42 -5.54 -7.57
CA LYS A 31 7.19 -5.38 -8.81
C LYS A 31 7.58 -3.92 -9.06
N ARG A 32 6.75 -2.95 -8.64
CA ARG A 32 7.12 -1.53 -8.72
C ARG A 32 8.20 -1.19 -7.70
N LEU A 33 8.08 -1.64 -6.46
CA LEU A 33 9.05 -1.38 -5.39
C LEU A 33 10.44 -1.88 -5.77
N GLN A 34 10.53 -3.05 -6.38
CA GLN A 34 11.80 -3.64 -6.82
C GLN A 34 12.61 -2.75 -7.78
N ARG A 35 11.96 -1.81 -8.49
CA ARG A 35 12.68 -0.87 -9.38
C ARG A 35 13.50 0.15 -8.61
N CYS A 36 13.04 0.56 -7.43
CA CYS A 36 13.73 1.50 -6.55
C CYS A 36 13.27 1.27 -5.09
N PRO A 37 13.84 0.27 -4.39
CA PRO A 37 13.39 -0.10 -3.04
C PRO A 37 13.55 1.02 -2.01
N ARG A 38 14.44 1.99 -2.28
CA ARG A 38 14.71 3.16 -1.43
C ARG A 38 13.84 4.38 -1.76
N GLN A 39 12.91 4.27 -2.71
CA GLN A 39 12.01 5.37 -3.03
C GLN A 39 11.16 5.68 -1.80
N LEU A 40 11.23 6.92 -1.29
CA LEU A 40 10.43 7.36 -0.13
C LEU A 40 9.05 7.87 -0.57
N ILE A 41 9.02 8.66 -1.64
CA ILE A 41 7.80 9.25 -2.21
C ILE A 41 7.72 8.94 -3.70
N ARG A 42 6.51 8.63 -4.16
CA ARG A 42 6.14 8.57 -5.57
C ARG A 42 5.09 9.64 -5.87
N PHE A 43 5.53 10.75 -6.46
CA PHE A 43 4.63 11.77 -7.00
C PHE A 43 4.10 11.35 -8.38
N CYS A 44 2.80 11.55 -8.63
CA CYS A 44 2.16 11.34 -9.92
C CYS A 44 0.77 11.99 -9.93
N TRP A 45 0.73 13.31 -10.17
CA TRP A 45 -0.51 14.09 -10.29
C TRP A 45 -1.51 13.46 -11.27
N GLU A 46 -2.75 13.30 -10.83
CA GLU A 46 -3.86 12.66 -11.55
C GLU A 46 -3.54 11.25 -12.09
N GLY A 47 -2.49 10.63 -11.58
CA GLY A 47 -2.07 9.30 -11.98
C GLY A 47 -2.83 8.20 -11.29
N ALA A 48 -2.42 6.96 -11.59
CA ALA A 48 -2.91 5.80 -10.87
C ALA A 48 -2.11 5.58 -9.55
N PRO A 49 -2.80 5.40 -8.41
CA PRO A 49 -2.19 4.92 -7.18
C PRO A 49 -1.67 3.48 -7.34
N LEU A 50 -0.71 3.08 -6.52
CA LEU A 50 -0.26 1.69 -6.41
C LEU A 50 -0.81 1.11 -5.12
N PHE A 51 -1.90 0.38 -5.23
CA PHE A 51 -2.50 -0.26 -4.07
C PHE A 51 -1.72 -1.52 -3.66
N ILE A 52 -1.77 -1.85 -2.37
CA ILE A 52 -1.35 -3.14 -1.79
C ILE A 52 -2.50 -4.15 -1.87
N SER A 53 -3.72 -3.70 -1.59
CA SER A 53 -4.95 -4.48 -1.65
C SER A 53 -6.09 -3.65 -2.25
N GLN A 54 -7.24 -4.25 -2.57
CA GLN A 54 -8.39 -3.45 -3.01
C GLN A 54 -8.79 -2.42 -1.95
N PRO A 55 -8.97 -1.13 -2.31
CA PRO A 55 -9.67 -0.22 -1.43
C PRO A 55 -11.13 -0.69 -1.25
N PRO A 56 -11.80 -0.32 -0.15
CA PRO A 56 -13.22 -0.61 0.02
C PRO A 56 -14.03 -0.13 -1.20
N PRO A 57 -15.05 -0.87 -1.67
CA PRO A 57 -15.79 -0.50 -2.88
C PRO A 57 -16.44 0.89 -2.82
N SER A 58 -16.80 1.35 -1.62
CA SER A 58 -17.37 2.67 -1.35
C SER A 58 -16.33 3.75 -1.09
N TRP A 59 -15.04 3.42 -1.15
CA TRP A 59 -13.97 4.36 -0.86
C TRP A 59 -13.75 5.28 -2.06
N GLU A 60 -13.97 6.57 -1.83
CA GLU A 60 -13.60 7.65 -2.73
C GLU A 60 -13.13 8.85 -1.91
N PRO A 61 -12.16 9.65 -2.40
CA PRO A 61 -11.75 10.84 -1.70
C PRO A 61 -12.89 11.87 -1.72
N SER A 62 -13.21 12.43 -0.55
CA SER A 62 -14.24 13.47 -0.45
C SER A 62 -13.86 14.69 -1.29
N ARG A 63 -14.88 15.46 -1.71
CA ARG A 63 -14.66 16.72 -2.45
C ARG A 63 -13.93 17.74 -1.59
N CYS A 64 -13.17 18.61 -2.25
CA CYS A 64 -12.47 19.70 -1.60
C CYS A 64 -13.45 20.58 -0.82
N GLU A 65 -13.18 20.76 0.47
CA GLU A 65 -14.04 21.53 1.38
C GLU A 65 -13.98 23.04 1.09
N SER A 66 -12.90 23.51 0.48
CA SER A 66 -12.71 24.93 0.16
C SER A 66 -13.45 25.37 -1.12
N CYS A 67 -13.46 24.55 -2.18
CA CYS A 67 -14.02 24.94 -3.48
C CYS A 67 -15.02 23.95 -4.11
N GLY A 68 -15.25 22.78 -3.50
CA GLY A 68 -16.15 21.75 -4.02
C GLY A 68 -15.61 20.91 -5.19
N ALA A 69 -14.41 21.23 -5.70
CA ALA A 69 -13.76 20.45 -6.74
C ALA A 69 -13.47 19.01 -6.27
N ARG A 70 -13.33 18.08 -7.22
CA ARG A 70 -12.91 16.71 -6.88
C ARG A 70 -11.49 16.72 -6.31
N ARG A 71 -11.18 15.71 -5.48
CA ARG A 71 -9.79 15.39 -5.14
C ARG A 71 -9.25 14.32 -6.08
N CYS A 72 -7.97 14.41 -6.41
CA CYS A 72 -7.29 13.50 -7.32
C CYS A 72 -6.00 12.99 -6.70
N PHE A 73 -5.52 11.83 -7.16
CA PHE A 73 -4.26 11.28 -6.67
C PHE A 73 -3.11 12.24 -6.99
N GLU A 74 -2.31 12.58 -5.98
CA GLU A 74 -1.16 13.47 -6.14
C GLU A 74 0.15 12.71 -5.92
N LEU A 75 0.27 12.04 -4.77
CA LEU A 75 1.49 11.35 -4.39
C LEU A 75 1.21 10.18 -3.48
N GLN A 76 2.23 9.35 -3.31
CA GLN A 76 2.22 8.15 -2.48
C GLN A 76 3.48 8.09 -1.64
N ALA A 77 3.34 7.88 -0.33
CA ALA A 77 4.44 7.48 0.54
C ALA A 77 4.66 5.97 0.44
N MET A 78 5.91 5.60 0.19
CA MET A 78 6.36 4.23 0.03
C MET A 78 6.82 3.66 1.40
N PRO A 79 6.85 2.32 1.58
CA PRO A 79 7.22 1.74 2.88
C PRO A 79 8.60 2.17 3.38
N ALA A 80 9.55 2.43 2.48
CA ALA A 80 10.89 2.88 2.82
C ALA A 80 10.92 4.21 3.60
N LEU A 81 9.85 5.01 3.54
CA LEU A 81 9.72 6.25 4.32
C LEU A 81 9.77 5.98 5.83
N ILE A 82 9.24 4.86 6.31
CA ILE A 82 9.15 4.53 7.75
C ILE A 82 10.51 4.61 8.44
N GLN A 83 11.56 4.13 7.78
CA GLN A 83 12.93 4.12 8.31
C GLN A 83 13.52 5.53 8.52
N SER A 84 12.91 6.54 7.91
CA SER A 84 13.31 7.94 8.01
C SER A 84 12.41 8.77 8.93
N LEU A 85 11.36 8.16 9.50
CA LEU A 85 10.43 8.87 10.39
C LEU A 85 10.94 8.84 11.83
N GLU A 86 11.04 10.02 12.43
CA GLU A 86 11.28 10.18 13.86
C GLU A 86 10.00 10.67 14.53
N VAL A 87 9.51 9.95 15.54
CA VAL A 87 8.33 10.38 16.30
C VAL A 87 8.76 11.22 17.49
N GLN A 88 8.44 12.51 17.41
CA GLN A 88 8.68 13.45 18.50
C GLN A 88 7.72 13.16 19.66
N GLY A 89 8.24 13.18 20.89
CA GLY A 89 7.43 13.04 22.11
C GLY A 89 7.22 11.60 22.62
N CYS A 90 7.77 10.58 21.96
CA CYS A 90 7.74 9.20 22.43
C CYS A 90 9.15 8.75 22.84
N ALA A 91 9.44 8.76 24.15
CA ALA A 91 10.77 8.39 24.69
C ALA A 91 11.03 6.87 24.72
N GLN A 92 9.98 6.04 24.67
CA GLN A 92 10.07 4.59 24.62
C GLN A 92 9.06 4.04 23.61
N LEU A 93 9.55 3.71 22.43
CA LEU A 93 8.86 2.79 21.53
C LEU A 93 9.79 1.62 21.28
N GLN A 94 9.32 0.41 21.59
CA GLN A 94 9.98 -0.83 21.19
C GLN A 94 9.59 -1.13 19.73
N GLY A 95 10.19 -0.41 18.78
CA GLY A 95 9.90 -0.55 17.35
C GLY A 95 9.63 0.79 16.64
N PRO A 96 9.40 0.79 15.30
CA PRO A 96 8.93 1.97 14.60
C PRO A 96 7.56 2.37 15.13
N ALA A 97 7.42 3.65 15.51
CA ALA A 97 6.18 4.22 16.02
C ALA A 97 4.99 4.16 15.03
N VAL A 98 5.32 4.04 13.75
CA VAL A 98 4.44 4.24 12.61
C VAL A 98 4.69 3.08 11.65
N GLU A 99 3.66 2.25 11.45
CA GLU A 99 3.68 1.15 10.49
C GLU A 99 2.60 1.35 9.44
N PHE A 100 3.01 1.34 8.17
CA PHE A 100 2.12 1.36 7.01
C PHE A 100 2.80 0.62 5.84
N GLY A 101 2.00 -0.03 5.00
CA GLY A 101 2.51 -0.53 3.73
C GLY A 101 2.64 0.61 2.73
N THR A 102 1.62 1.47 2.63
CA THR A 102 1.69 2.69 1.83
C THR A 102 0.64 3.72 2.23
N VAL A 103 0.94 5.01 2.02
CA VAL A 103 -0.03 6.09 2.20
C VAL A 103 -0.27 6.78 0.86
N LEU A 104 -1.52 6.88 0.43
CA LEU A 104 -1.95 7.48 -0.82
C LEU A 104 -2.58 8.84 -0.52
N PHE A 105 -2.06 9.90 -1.13
CA PHE A 105 -2.51 11.27 -0.89
C PHE A 105 -3.32 11.80 -2.07
N TYR A 106 -4.44 12.44 -1.74
CA TYR A 106 -5.39 12.98 -2.69
C TYR A 106 -5.63 14.45 -2.37
N SER A 107 -5.46 15.30 -3.38
CA SER A 107 -5.55 16.75 -3.24
C SER A 107 -6.49 17.39 -4.23
N CYS A 108 -6.84 18.65 -3.97
CA CYS A 108 -7.77 19.41 -4.78
C CYS A 108 -7.31 19.54 -6.24
N SER A 109 -8.09 19.00 -7.17
CA SER A 109 -7.80 19.07 -8.62
C SER A 109 -7.79 20.50 -9.20
N ALA A 110 -8.41 21.46 -8.50
CA ALA A 110 -8.41 22.86 -8.89
C ALA A 110 -7.24 23.66 -8.27
N SER A 111 -6.40 23.01 -7.45
CA SER A 111 -5.32 23.65 -6.69
C SER A 111 -5.77 24.97 -6.05
N CYS A 112 -6.91 24.93 -5.37
CA CYS A 112 -7.66 26.12 -4.97
C CYS A 112 -7.05 26.93 -3.81
N TRP A 113 -5.75 26.75 -3.55
CA TRP A 113 -4.98 27.52 -2.60
C TRP A 113 -4.96 29.00 -3.00
N LYS A 114 -5.12 29.89 -2.02
CA LYS A 114 -5.07 31.34 -2.21
C LYS A 114 -3.97 31.97 -1.35
N GLU A 115 -3.48 33.12 -1.79
CA GLU A 115 -2.55 33.92 -1.00
C GLU A 115 -3.23 34.36 0.31
N GLY A 116 -2.60 34.02 1.44
CA GLY A 116 -3.16 34.23 2.78
C GLY A 116 -3.74 32.97 3.44
N ASP A 117 -3.94 31.87 2.70
CA ASP A 117 -4.28 30.58 3.30
C ASP A 117 -3.08 30.05 4.11
N ALA A 118 -3.35 29.49 5.28
CA ALA A 118 -2.31 28.88 6.13
C ALA A 118 -2.13 27.38 5.85
N TRP A 119 -3.23 26.65 5.70
CA TRP A 119 -3.29 25.25 5.28
C TRP A 119 -4.71 24.93 4.80
N LEU A 120 -4.86 23.94 3.91
CA LEU A 120 -6.15 23.39 3.48
C LEU A 120 -6.20 21.88 3.74
N PRO A 121 -7.37 21.32 4.13
CA PRO A 121 -7.48 19.89 4.40
C PRO A 121 -7.38 19.07 3.12
N GLU A 122 -6.60 17.99 3.17
CA GLU A 122 -6.49 16.98 2.12
C GLU A 122 -6.73 15.57 2.65
N VAL A 123 -6.90 14.60 1.76
CA VAL A 123 -7.34 13.24 2.11
C VAL A 123 -6.22 12.24 1.88
N ALA A 124 -6.04 11.33 2.84
CA ALA A 124 -5.12 10.20 2.71
C ALA A 124 -5.85 8.87 2.88
N LEU A 125 -5.44 7.87 2.09
CA LEU A 125 -5.78 6.46 2.31
C LEU A 125 -4.53 5.72 2.75
N VAL A 126 -4.57 5.17 3.96
CA VAL A 126 -3.49 4.33 4.51
C VAL A 126 -3.83 2.88 4.23
N GLN A 127 -2.90 2.15 3.62
CA GLN A 127 -2.96 0.69 3.55
C GLN A 127 -1.90 0.13 4.51
N PRO A 128 -2.29 -0.77 5.42
CA PRO A 128 -1.37 -1.33 6.40
C PRO A 128 -0.30 -2.17 5.71
N ASP A 129 0.74 -2.51 6.47
CA ASP A 129 1.67 -3.54 6.03
C ASP A 129 0.89 -4.85 5.83
N PRO A 130 1.07 -5.57 4.70
CA PRO A 130 0.39 -6.84 4.46
C PRO A 130 0.62 -7.89 5.57
N ASP A 131 1.77 -7.83 6.27
CA ASP A 131 2.10 -8.75 7.36
C ASP A 131 1.45 -8.34 8.69
N ALA A 132 0.95 -7.10 8.83
CA ALA A 132 0.28 -6.64 10.06
C ALA A 132 -0.93 -7.51 10.42
N ALA A 133 -1.71 -7.94 9.40
CA ALA A 133 -2.87 -8.80 9.59
C ALA A 133 -2.52 -10.24 10.05
N PHE A 134 -1.25 -10.66 9.89
CA PHE A 134 -0.76 -11.93 10.42
C PHE A 134 -0.48 -11.83 11.92
N TRP A 135 0.09 -10.71 12.38
CA TRP A 135 0.41 -10.49 13.78
C TRP A 135 -0.83 -10.23 14.66
N ASP A 136 -1.83 -9.52 14.14
CA ASP A 136 -3.09 -9.25 14.86
C ASP A 136 -3.94 -10.51 15.14
N LYS A 137 -3.69 -11.62 14.43
CA LYS A 137 -4.40 -12.90 14.65
C LYS A 137 -3.73 -13.80 15.68
N LEU A 138 -2.50 -13.47 16.09
CA LEU A 138 -1.70 -14.26 17.02
C LEU A 138 -1.72 -13.70 18.46
N GLY A 139 -2.23 -12.48 18.65
CA GLY A 139 -2.51 -11.88 19.96
C GLY A 139 -3.97 -12.02 20.36
#